data_AF-A0A1Q4E6J4-F1
#
_entry.id   AF-A0A1Q4E6J4-F1
#
_cell.length_a   1.000
_cell.length_b   1.000
_cell.length_c   1.000
_cell.angle_alpha   90.00
_cell.angle_beta   90.00
_cell.angle_gamma   90.00
#
_symmetry.space_group_name_H-M   'P 1'
#
loop_
_entity.id
_entity.type
_entity.pdbx_description
1 polymer ?
#
loop_
_entity_poly.entity_id
_entity_poly.type
_entity_poly.pdbx_seq_one_letter_code
_entity_poly.pdbx_strand_id
1 'polypeptide(L)'
;MARPVAPAAAPALPSRMQLMASMERVADWQLTHLDDLSYMPAARPSTKRARDWQQATFWVALTHLADRSSSVRYKDAIFSKGREEGWKLGDRLYHADDHIIGAAWIWAARKGAGAAALAPMRASFDRILAAPKTNDLQFVAPEPGAGDPGCTTRWCWCDALFMAPPTLWALSKDTRDGRYASFADKEYRATTDYLFDKGAHLYFRDSRFFDQRGAHGEKLFWSRGNGWVFSGLARMIPEIPAKDPRRPYYIKLFKEMAAKLVTLQRGNGYWPPSLLADPDRSQDESSGTGFYVHGMAWGIKAGLLDRKTYLPAVTKGWAALEHAVQPNGMLGWVQQVSDRPDVVKAEDAQFYGTGAYLLAGAAVYDLTR
;
A
#
# COMPACT_ATOMS: atom_id res chain seq x y z
N MET A 1 48.10 -15.77 0.35
CA MET A 1 47.28 -14.98 1.28
C MET A 1 46.21 -14.26 0.48
N ALA A 2 44.94 -14.62 0.64
CA ALA A 2 43.84 -13.90 0.01
C ALA A 2 43.71 -12.51 0.67
N ARG A 3 43.70 -11.44 -0.14
CA ARG A 3 43.43 -10.08 0.36
C ARG A 3 42.04 -10.06 1.00
N PRO A 4 41.87 -9.46 2.20
CA PRO A 4 40.55 -9.23 2.74
C PRO A 4 39.79 -8.33 1.76
N VAL A 5 38.64 -8.81 1.27
CA VAL A 5 37.69 -7.97 0.54
C VAL A 5 37.19 -6.93 1.53
N ALA A 6 37.48 -5.66 1.29
CA ALA A 6 36.93 -4.58 2.10
C ALA A 6 35.40 -4.70 2.10
N PRO A 7 34.73 -4.59 3.26
CA PRO A 7 33.28 -4.62 3.30
C PRO A 7 32.74 -3.52 2.37
N ALA A 8 31.79 -3.88 1.49
CA ALA A 8 31.14 -2.91 0.64
C ALA A 8 30.60 -1.75 1.50
N ALA A 9 30.87 -0.51 1.08
CA ALA A 9 30.37 0.66 1.78
C ALA A 9 28.84 0.52 1.95
N ALA A 10 28.34 0.81 3.15
CA ALA A 10 26.89 0.78 3.38
C ALA A 10 26.21 1.70 2.35
N PRO A 11 25.12 1.24 1.69
CA PRO A 11 24.43 2.08 0.73
C PRO A 11 24.03 3.39 1.39
N ALA A 12 24.16 4.48 0.65
CA ALA A 12 23.65 5.80 1.04
C ALA A 12 22.37 6.08 0.24
N LEU A 13 21.48 6.93 0.79
CA LEU A 13 20.33 7.38 0.02
C LEU A 13 20.79 8.20 -1.19
N PRO A 14 20.19 8.00 -2.38
CA PRO A 14 20.55 8.75 -3.57
C PRO A 14 20.11 10.21 -3.49
N SER A 15 20.66 11.03 -4.39
CA SER A 15 20.26 12.43 -4.51
C SER A 15 18.79 12.56 -4.95
N ARG A 16 18.16 13.70 -4.64
CA ARG A 16 16.78 14.00 -5.08
C ARG A 16 16.61 13.95 -6.60
N MET A 17 17.64 14.29 -7.36
CA MET A 17 17.64 14.19 -8.83
C MET A 17 17.59 12.72 -9.28
N GLN A 18 18.41 11.85 -8.69
CA GLN A 18 18.40 10.41 -9.00
C GLN A 18 17.08 9.75 -8.58
N LEU A 19 16.56 10.09 -7.40
CA LEU A 19 15.25 9.62 -6.92
C LEU A 19 14.13 9.99 -7.89
N MET A 20 14.10 11.26 -8.34
CA MET A 20 13.10 11.72 -9.30
C MET A 20 13.21 10.97 -10.63
N ALA A 21 14.42 10.88 -11.20
CA ALA A 21 14.63 10.18 -12.46
C ALA A 21 14.19 8.71 -12.41
N SER A 22 14.45 8.02 -11.29
CA SER A 22 14.04 6.62 -11.13
C SER A 22 12.51 6.47 -10.98
N MET A 23 11.88 7.33 -10.17
CA MET A 23 10.40 7.36 -10.06
C MET A 23 9.72 7.66 -11.39
N GLU A 24 10.20 8.65 -12.14
CA GLU A 24 9.63 9.02 -13.44
C GLU A 24 9.78 7.88 -14.45
N ARG A 25 10.96 7.24 -14.51
CA ARG A 25 11.20 6.08 -15.38
C ARG A 25 10.24 4.93 -15.10
N VAL A 26 10.02 4.58 -13.83
CA VAL A 26 9.12 3.49 -13.45
C VAL A 26 7.64 3.87 -13.70
N ALA A 27 7.25 5.11 -13.41
CA ALA A 27 5.90 5.60 -13.70
C ALA A 27 5.60 5.61 -15.21
N ASP A 28 6.58 6.02 -16.03
CA ASP A 28 6.44 6.08 -17.49
C ASP A 28 6.27 4.70 -18.11
N TRP A 29 7.05 3.73 -17.64
CA TRP A 29 6.87 2.35 -18.05
C TRP A 29 5.44 1.89 -17.72
N GLN A 30 4.97 2.12 -16.50
CA GLN A 30 3.65 1.65 -16.11
C GLN A 30 2.51 2.34 -16.88
N LEU A 31 2.61 3.65 -17.14
CA LEU A 31 1.62 4.42 -17.90
C LEU A 31 1.46 3.91 -19.34
N THR A 32 2.53 3.40 -19.94
CA THR A 32 2.51 2.84 -21.30
C THR A 32 2.04 1.38 -21.36
N HIS A 33 1.85 0.73 -20.20
CA HIS A 33 1.49 -0.69 -20.08
C HIS A 33 0.20 -0.91 -19.25
N LEU A 34 -0.69 0.08 -19.16
CA LEU A 34 -1.95 -0.02 -18.39
C LEU A 34 -2.92 -1.06 -18.97
N ASP A 35 -2.91 -1.25 -20.29
CA ASP A 35 -3.79 -2.19 -21.00
C ASP A 35 -3.12 -3.53 -21.32
N ASP A 36 -1.82 -3.66 -21.03
CA ASP A 36 -1.04 -4.86 -21.23
C ASP A 36 -1.02 -5.69 -19.93
N LEU A 37 -1.49 -6.94 -20.03
CA LEU A 37 -1.48 -7.91 -18.93
C LEU A 37 -0.56 -9.10 -19.21
N SER A 38 0.22 -9.06 -20.30
CA SER A 38 1.08 -10.17 -20.73
C SER A 38 2.13 -10.56 -19.69
N TYR A 39 2.52 -9.62 -18.83
CA TYR A 39 3.46 -9.79 -17.72
C TYR A 39 2.77 -10.17 -16.38
N MET A 40 1.46 -10.40 -16.40
CA MET A 40 0.65 -10.74 -15.22
C MET A 40 -0.11 -12.06 -15.42
N PRO A 41 0.55 -13.23 -15.26
CA PRO A 41 -0.07 -14.53 -15.53
C PRO A 41 -1.32 -14.82 -14.66
N ALA A 42 -1.45 -14.17 -13.51
CA ALA A 42 -2.61 -14.30 -12.63
C ALA A 42 -3.68 -13.20 -12.81
N ALA A 43 -3.50 -12.28 -13.76
CA ALA A 43 -4.45 -11.19 -13.97
C ALA A 43 -5.79 -11.68 -14.53
N ARG A 44 -6.86 -11.03 -14.10
CA ARG A 44 -8.20 -11.22 -14.64
C ARG A 44 -8.49 -10.10 -15.65
N PRO A 45 -9.46 -10.27 -16.56
CA PRO A 45 -9.82 -9.18 -17.49
C PRO A 45 -10.17 -7.86 -16.79
N SER A 46 -10.73 -7.90 -15.58
CA SER A 46 -11.06 -6.69 -14.81
C SER A 46 -9.82 -5.92 -14.32
N THR A 47 -8.65 -6.55 -14.24
CA THR A 47 -7.38 -5.92 -13.83
C THR A 47 -6.97 -4.75 -14.73
N LYS A 48 -7.53 -4.63 -15.94
CA LYS A 48 -7.36 -3.46 -16.83
C LYS A 48 -8.17 -2.23 -16.41
N ARG A 49 -9.16 -2.38 -15.53
CA ARG A 49 -10.03 -1.29 -15.11
C ARG A 49 -9.29 -0.40 -14.12
N ALA A 50 -9.30 0.91 -14.36
CA ALA A 50 -8.60 1.85 -13.48
C ALA A 50 -9.16 1.83 -12.04
N ARG A 51 -10.47 1.60 -11.89
CA ARG A 51 -11.16 1.54 -10.58
C ARG A 51 -10.95 0.23 -9.81
N ASP A 52 -10.39 -0.81 -10.43
CA ASP A 52 -9.99 -2.03 -9.70
C ASP A 52 -8.73 -1.73 -8.86
N TRP A 53 -8.64 -2.35 -7.67
CA TRP A 53 -7.65 -1.96 -6.66
C TRP A 53 -6.19 -2.02 -7.12
N GLN A 54 -5.86 -2.89 -8.08
CA GLN A 54 -4.50 -3.02 -8.60
C GLN A 54 -4.07 -1.72 -9.28
N GLN A 55 -4.83 -1.27 -10.29
CA GLN A 55 -4.55 -0.01 -10.98
C GLN A 55 -4.84 1.19 -10.11
N ALA A 56 -5.90 1.16 -9.31
CA ALA A 56 -6.22 2.26 -8.42
C ALA A 56 -5.10 2.54 -7.41
N THR A 57 -4.38 1.51 -6.94
CA THR A 57 -3.16 1.68 -6.14
C THR A 57 -2.09 2.47 -6.89
N PHE A 58 -1.85 2.14 -8.18
CA PHE A 58 -0.92 2.87 -9.02
C PHE A 58 -1.35 4.34 -9.18
N TRP A 59 -2.62 4.60 -9.51
CA TRP A 59 -3.13 5.97 -9.66
C TRP A 59 -3.00 6.80 -8.39
N VAL A 60 -3.27 6.20 -7.23
CA VAL A 60 -3.05 6.85 -5.94
C VAL A 60 -1.57 7.17 -5.74
N ALA A 61 -0.67 6.23 -6.00
CA ALA A 61 0.77 6.47 -5.85
C ALA A 61 1.31 7.53 -6.83
N LEU A 62 0.76 7.58 -8.05
CA LEU A 62 1.11 8.57 -9.06
C LEU A 62 0.86 10.00 -8.58
N THR A 63 -0.13 10.22 -7.69
CA THR A 63 -0.38 11.54 -7.08
C THR A 63 0.82 12.03 -6.26
N HIS A 64 1.54 11.12 -5.59
CA HIS A 64 2.74 11.47 -4.81
C HIS A 64 3.92 11.85 -5.70
N LEU A 65 4.05 11.22 -6.86
CA LEU A 65 5.01 11.64 -7.89
C LEU A 65 4.63 13.00 -8.47
N ALA A 66 3.35 13.18 -8.84
CA ALA A 66 2.85 14.42 -9.43
C ALA A 66 3.03 15.65 -8.53
N ASP A 67 3.00 15.48 -7.21
CA ASP A 67 3.28 16.55 -6.24
C ASP A 67 4.75 16.97 -6.16
N ARG A 68 5.67 16.17 -6.70
CA ARG A 68 7.11 16.37 -6.58
C ARG A 68 7.82 16.58 -7.93
N SER A 69 7.28 16.00 -9.00
CA SER A 69 7.80 16.18 -10.35
C SER A 69 7.51 17.59 -10.86
N SER A 70 8.46 18.16 -11.61
CA SER A 70 8.24 19.39 -12.37
C SER A 70 7.44 19.17 -13.65
N SER A 71 7.23 17.90 -14.05
CA SER A 71 6.47 17.54 -15.24
C SER A 71 4.98 17.48 -14.93
N VAL A 72 4.20 18.29 -15.64
CA VAL A 72 2.73 18.36 -15.47
C VAL A 72 2.01 17.09 -15.96
N ARG A 73 2.65 16.27 -16.79
CA ARG A 73 2.03 15.11 -17.44
C ARG A 73 1.42 14.11 -16.47
N TYR A 74 2.01 13.93 -15.28
CA TYR A 74 1.50 12.99 -14.29
C TYR A 74 0.19 13.49 -13.67
N LYS A 75 0.11 14.81 -13.40
CA LYS A 75 -1.13 15.46 -12.99
C LYS A 75 -2.18 15.34 -14.10
N ASP A 76 -1.80 15.61 -15.35
CA ASP A 76 -2.71 15.54 -16.49
C ASP A 76 -3.23 14.12 -16.72
N ALA A 77 -2.40 13.09 -16.56
CA ALA A 77 -2.80 11.68 -16.63
C ALA A 77 -3.87 11.34 -15.58
N ILE A 78 -3.65 11.74 -14.31
CA ILE A 78 -4.63 11.53 -13.23
C ILE A 78 -5.94 12.25 -13.54
N PHE A 79 -5.86 13.51 -14.00
CA PHE A 79 -7.03 14.32 -14.32
C PHE A 79 -7.82 13.74 -15.50
N SER A 80 -7.12 13.26 -16.53
CA SER A 80 -7.71 12.61 -17.69
C SER A 80 -8.45 11.35 -17.29
N LYS A 81 -7.78 10.48 -16.52
CA LYS A 81 -8.40 9.23 -16.06
C LYS A 81 -9.60 9.48 -15.15
N GLY A 82 -9.56 10.52 -14.31
CA GLY A 82 -10.70 10.89 -13.48
C GLY A 82 -11.93 11.37 -14.23
N ARG A 83 -11.74 12.14 -15.30
CA ARG A 83 -12.84 12.50 -16.20
C ARG A 83 -13.42 11.28 -16.92
N GLU A 84 -12.56 10.39 -17.39
CA GLU A 84 -12.95 9.15 -18.07
C GLU A 84 -13.78 8.23 -17.15
N GLU A 85 -13.35 8.03 -15.91
CA GLU A 85 -14.05 7.21 -14.91
C GLU A 85 -15.23 7.96 -14.24
N GLY A 86 -15.47 9.21 -14.62
CA GLY A 86 -16.50 10.07 -14.02
C GLY A 86 -16.34 10.26 -12.52
N TRP A 87 -15.10 10.22 -12.01
CA TRP A 87 -14.74 10.36 -10.59
C TRP A 87 -15.46 9.38 -9.64
N LYS A 88 -15.88 8.22 -10.15
CA LYS A 88 -16.57 7.18 -9.37
C LYS A 88 -15.58 6.30 -8.59
N LEU A 89 -16.06 5.74 -7.49
CA LEU A 89 -15.47 4.53 -6.88
C LEU A 89 -15.76 3.32 -7.75
N GLY A 90 -15.17 2.16 -7.46
CA GLY A 90 -15.54 0.89 -8.10
C GLY A 90 -17.01 0.48 -7.87
N ASP A 91 -17.44 -0.58 -8.55
CA ASP A 91 -18.85 -0.95 -8.67
C ASP A 91 -19.41 -1.70 -7.46
N ARG A 92 -18.55 -2.34 -6.65
CA ARG A 92 -18.92 -3.09 -5.45
C ARG A 92 -19.00 -2.16 -4.25
N LEU A 93 -20.20 -1.62 -4.00
CA LEU A 93 -20.44 -0.55 -3.02
C LEU A 93 -19.72 -0.73 -1.68
N TYR A 94 -19.79 -1.90 -1.05
CA TYR A 94 -19.21 -2.14 0.28
C TYR A 94 -17.76 -2.66 0.26
N HIS A 95 -17.27 -3.10 -0.90
CA HIS A 95 -15.97 -3.77 -0.98
C HIS A 95 -14.83 -2.74 -0.94
N ALA A 96 -13.96 -2.82 0.06
CA ALA A 96 -12.92 -1.82 0.32
C ALA A 96 -11.98 -1.58 -0.88
N ASP A 97 -11.64 -2.64 -1.64
CA ASP A 97 -10.86 -2.55 -2.88
C ASP A 97 -11.39 -1.50 -3.86
N ASP A 98 -12.71 -1.32 -3.92
CA ASP A 98 -13.35 -0.39 -4.85
C ASP A 98 -13.33 1.05 -4.34
N HIS A 99 -12.86 1.28 -3.10
CA HIS A 99 -12.82 2.60 -2.47
C HIS A 99 -11.49 3.33 -2.67
N ILE A 100 -10.41 2.60 -2.96
CA ILE A 100 -9.04 3.15 -2.98
C ILE A 100 -8.84 4.26 -4.00
N ILE A 101 -9.43 4.15 -5.19
CA ILE A 101 -9.28 5.18 -6.23
C ILE A 101 -9.80 6.55 -5.78
N GLY A 102 -10.73 6.57 -4.81
CA GLY A 102 -11.24 7.80 -4.22
C GLY A 102 -10.14 8.70 -3.67
N ALA A 103 -9.02 8.14 -3.17
CA ALA A 103 -7.89 8.97 -2.72
C ALA A 103 -7.26 9.79 -3.86
N ALA A 104 -7.21 9.25 -5.10
CA ALA A 104 -6.74 9.99 -6.26
C ALA A 104 -7.74 11.09 -6.66
N TRP A 105 -9.05 10.86 -6.51
CA TRP A 105 -10.09 11.87 -6.77
C TRP A 105 -10.09 13.00 -5.74
N ILE A 106 -9.86 12.68 -4.46
CA ILE A 106 -9.64 13.68 -3.42
C ILE A 106 -8.44 14.55 -3.77
N TRP A 107 -7.32 13.92 -4.14
CA TRP A 107 -6.13 14.64 -4.60
C TRP A 107 -6.43 15.54 -5.82
N ALA A 108 -7.13 15.02 -6.84
CA ALA A 108 -7.45 15.78 -8.04
C ALA A 108 -8.33 17.00 -7.71
N ALA A 109 -9.33 16.85 -6.84
CA ALA A 109 -10.17 17.95 -6.38
C ALA A 109 -9.33 19.03 -5.66
N ARG A 110 -8.44 18.64 -4.76
CA ARG A 110 -7.48 19.54 -4.06
C ARG A 110 -6.54 20.26 -5.04
N LYS A 111 -6.29 19.70 -6.22
CA LYS A 111 -5.33 20.22 -7.23
C LYS A 111 -5.98 20.95 -8.41
N GLY A 112 -7.29 21.18 -8.36
CA GLY A 112 -8.00 22.03 -9.32
C GLY A 112 -9.06 21.33 -10.17
N ALA A 113 -9.36 20.04 -9.96
CA ALA A 113 -10.53 19.41 -10.57
C ALA A 113 -11.86 19.94 -9.98
N GLY A 114 -11.80 20.60 -8.82
CA GLY A 114 -12.93 21.23 -8.16
C GLY A 114 -13.77 20.29 -7.30
N ALA A 115 -14.61 20.85 -6.43
CA ALA A 115 -15.42 20.09 -5.47
C ALA A 115 -16.42 19.13 -6.14
N ALA A 116 -16.86 19.42 -7.37
CA ALA A 116 -17.76 18.57 -8.14
C ALA A 116 -17.17 17.18 -8.42
N ALA A 117 -15.84 17.06 -8.52
CA ALA A 117 -15.16 15.77 -8.70
C ALA A 117 -15.34 14.83 -7.50
N LEU A 118 -15.68 15.34 -6.31
CA LEU A 118 -15.92 14.51 -5.12
C LEU A 118 -17.33 13.92 -5.08
N ALA A 119 -18.30 14.55 -5.77
CA ALA A 119 -19.71 14.24 -5.62
C ALA A 119 -20.05 12.76 -5.95
N PRO A 120 -19.54 12.14 -7.03
CA PRO A 120 -19.87 10.75 -7.36
C PRO A 120 -19.39 9.75 -6.30
N MET A 121 -18.13 9.85 -5.86
CA MET A 121 -17.64 8.95 -4.82
C MET A 121 -18.27 9.23 -3.44
N ARG A 122 -18.56 10.50 -3.13
CA ARG A 122 -19.21 10.88 -1.88
C ARG A 122 -20.60 10.24 -1.77
N ALA A 123 -21.37 10.24 -2.87
CA ALA A 123 -22.67 9.59 -2.92
C ALA A 123 -22.59 8.08 -2.61
N SER A 124 -21.54 7.38 -3.04
CA SER A 124 -21.31 5.98 -2.67
C SER A 124 -21.06 5.82 -1.17
N PHE A 125 -20.19 6.64 -0.57
CA PHE A 125 -19.95 6.58 0.88
C PHE A 125 -21.18 6.96 1.70
N ASP A 126 -21.97 7.94 1.25
CA ASP A 126 -23.23 8.31 1.90
C ASP A 126 -24.23 7.14 1.93
N ARG A 127 -24.30 6.34 0.85
CA ARG A 127 -25.11 5.11 0.82
C ARG A 127 -24.60 4.04 1.79
N ILE A 128 -23.28 3.89 1.94
CA ILE A 128 -22.69 2.97 2.93
C ILE A 128 -23.05 3.41 4.35
N LEU A 129 -22.93 4.71 4.64
CA LEU A 129 -23.26 5.28 5.95
C LEU A 129 -24.76 5.18 6.28
N ALA A 130 -25.64 5.23 5.27
CA ALA A 130 -27.08 5.07 5.43
C ALA A 130 -27.50 3.61 5.69
N ALA A 131 -26.70 2.63 5.26
CA ALA A 131 -26.99 1.21 5.40
C ALA A 131 -25.72 0.42 5.81
N PRO A 132 -25.10 0.72 6.97
CA PRO A 132 -23.85 0.09 7.36
C PRO A 132 -24.06 -1.41 7.60
N LYS A 133 -23.09 -2.21 7.17
CA LYS A 133 -23.11 -3.65 7.34
C LYS A 133 -22.61 -4.04 8.73
N THR A 134 -23.21 -5.08 9.29
CA THR A 134 -22.95 -5.56 10.66
C THR A 134 -22.70 -7.06 10.73
N ASN A 135 -22.55 -7.72 9.58
CA ASN A 135 -22.15 -9.12 9.52
C ASN A 135 -20.78 -9.34 10.17
N ASP A 136 -20.50 -10.61 10.45
CA ASP A 136 -19.25 -11.03 11.05
C ASP A 136 -18.04 -10.87 10.09
N LEU A 137 -16.84 -10.81 10.66
CA LEU A 137 -15.58 -10.68 9.94
C LEU A 137 -14.92 -12.04 9.61
N GLN A 138 -15.50 -13.16 10.01
CA GLN A 138 -15.03 -14.48 9.63
C GLN A 138 -15.09 -14.66 8.11
N PHE A 139 -13.93 -14.96 7.54
CA PHE A 139 -13.81 -15.33 6.15
C PHE A 139 -14.31 -16.76 5.98
N VAL A 140 -15.47 -16.89 5.33
CA VAL A 140 -16.02 -18.16 4.86
C VAL A 140 -15.90 -18.18 3.34
N ALA A 141 -15.23 -19.19 2.78
CA ALA A 141 -15.08 -19.31 1.34
C ALA A 141 -16.48 -19.38 0.69
N PRO A 142 -16.75 -18.55 -0.33
CA PRO A 142 -18.03 -18.61 -1.03
C PRO A 142 -18.09 -19.88 -1.88
N GLU A 143 -19.31 -20.38 -2.10
CA GLU A 143 -19.53 -21.44 -3.08
C GLU A 143 -19.01 -21.01 -4.48
N PRO A 144 -18.49 -21.95 -5.30
CA PRO A 144 -18.05 -21.64 -6.65
C PRO A 144 -19.11 -20.85 -7.43
N GLY A 145 -18.74 -19.65 -7.90
CA GLY A 145 -19.64 -18.77 -8.67
C GLY A 145 -20.52 -17.82 -7.84
N ALA A 146 -20.52 -17.91 -6.50
CA ALA A 146 -21.32 -17.04 -5.63
C ALA A 146 -20.76 -15.61 -5.45
N GLY A 147 -19.65 -15.28 -6.11
CA GLY A 147 -19.00 -13.97 -6.03
C GLY A 147 -18.07 -13.83 -4.82
N ASP A 148 -17.98 -12.61 -4.29
CA ASP A 148 -17.10 -12.31 -3.16
C ASP A 148 -17.65 -12.91 -1.85
N PRO A 149 -16.78 -13.33 -0.91
CA PRO A 149 -17.19 -13.80 0.42
C PRO A 149 -18.07 -12.76 1.13
N GLY A 150 -19.12 -13.19 1.84
CA GLY A 150 -20.05 -12.25 2.49
C GLY A 150 -19.39 -11.26 3.47
N CYS A 151 -18.28 -11.69 4.10
CA CYS A 151 -17.51 -10.84 5.00
C CYS A 151 -16.90 -9.60 4.31
N THR A 152 -16.71 -9.62 2.98
CA THR A 152 -16.08 -8.51 2.24
C THR A 152 -16.96 -7.27 2.09
N THR A 153 -18.21 -7.37 2.53
CA THR A 153 -19.08 -6.21 2.77
C THR A 153 -18.68 -5.40 4.02
N ARG A 154 -17.72 -5.92 4.78
CA ARG A 154 -16.94 -5.23 5.82
C ARG A 154 -15.45 -5.54 5.61
N TRP A 155 -14.58 -5.01 6.47
CA TRP A 155 -13.12 -5.14 6.31
C TRP A 155 -12.57 -6.42 6.97
N CYS A 156 -12.95 -7.59 6.45
CA CYS A 156 -12.53 -8.91 6.98
C CYS A 156 -11.12 -9.36 6.57
N TRP A 157 -10.39 -8.55 5.80
CA TRP A 157 -9.02 -8.84 5.38
C TRP A 157 -8.13 -7.61 5.61
N CYS A 158 -6.86 -7.81 5.96
CA CYS A 158 -6.01 -6.72 6.41
C CYS A 158 -5.70 -5.68 5.31
N ASP A 159 -5.68 -6.10 4.05
CA ASP A 159 -5.43 -5.22 2.92
C ASP A 159 -6.45 -4.08 2.82
N ALA A 160 -7.70 -4.32 3.24
CA ALA A 160 -8.77 -3.32 3.28
C ALA A 160 -8.36 -2.04 4.03
N LEU A 161 -7.44 -2.15 4.98
CA LEU A 161 -6.93 -1.05 5.81
C LEU A 161 -6.05 -0.06 5.02
N PHE A 162 -5.56 -0.44 3.85
CA PHE A 162 -4.95 0.47 2.88
C PHE A 162 -5.96 1.10 1.92
N MET A 163 -7.00 0.33 1.58
CA MET A 163 -7.90 0.66 0.48
C MET A 163 -8.90 1.75 0.88
N ALA A 164 -9.63 1.56 1.98
CA ALA A 164 -10.75 2.42 2.34
C ALA A 164 -10.43 3.52 3.38
N PRO A 165 -9.74 3.22 4.51
CA PRO A 165 -9.61 4.19 5.60
C PRO A 165 -8.93 5.52 5.21
N PRO A 166 -7.79 5.54 4.48
CA PRO A 166 -7.16 6.81 4.10
C PRO A 166 -8.10 7.72 3.31
N THR A 167 -8.90 7.13 2.39
CA THR A 167 -9.89 7.86 1.58
C THR A 167 -10.99 8.47 2.46
N LEU A 168 -11.57 7.70 3.38
CA LEU A 168 -12.63 8.17 4.28
C LEU A 168 -12.16 9.26 5.24
N TRP A 169 -10.95 9.14 5.79
CA TRP A 169 -10.35 10.17 6.63
C TRP A 169 -10.07 11.46 5.85
N ALA A 170 -9.51 11.35 4.65
CA ALA A 170 -9.28 12.51 3.78
C ALA A 170 -10.61 13.19 3.38
N LEU A 171 -11.64 12.40 3.05
CA LEU A 171 -12.97 12.91 2.73
C LEU A 171 -13.60 13.63 3.93
N SER A 172 -13.49 13.06 5.13
CA SER A 172 -13.96 13.68 6.37
C SER A 172 -13.31 15.04 6.62
N LYS A 173 -12.00 15.13 6.44
CA LYS A 173 -11.22 16.36 6.59
C LYS A 173 -11.63 17.44 5.60
N ASP A 174 -11.78 17.08 4.31
CA ASP A 174 -12.07 18.04 3.25
C ASP A 174 -13.52 18.54 3.29
N THR A 175 -14.46 17.67 3.66
CA THR A 175 -15.90 18.01 3.75
C THR A 175 -16.31 18.55 5.12
N ARG A 176 -15.44 18.40 6.13
CA ARG A 176 -15.75 18.63 7.56
C ARG A 176 -16.91 17.79 8.09
N ASP A 177 -17.24 16.69 7.41
CA ASP A 177 -18.25 15.73 7.84
C ASP A 177 -17.58 14.60 8.62
N GLY A 178 -17.75 14.62 9.94
CA GLY A 178 -17.14 13.65 10.86
C GLY A 178 -17.64 12.22 10.70
N ARG A 179 -18.78 11.99 10.01
CA ARG A 179 -19.38 10.66 9.88
C ARG A 179 -18.47 9.68 9.14
N TYR A 180 -17.74 10.14 8.13
CA TYR A 180 -16.81 9.30 7.37
C TYR A 180 -15.64 8.81 8.24
N ALA A 181 -15.03 9.70 9.04
CA ALA A 181 -13.96 9.34 9.97
C ALA A 181 -14.46 8.40 11.08
N SER A 182 -15.67 8.62 11.60
CA SER A 182 -16.27 7.75 12.62
C SER A 182 -16.56 6.34 12.10
N PHE A 183 -17.06 6.21 10.88
CA PHE A 183 -17.23 4.91 10.23
C PHE A 183 -15.87 4.23 10.01
N ALA A 184 -14.89 4.97 9.49
CA ALA A 184 -13.55 4.43 9.26
C ALA A 184 -12.87 3.96 10.57
N ASP A 185 -12.97 4.73 11.66
CA ASP A 185 -12.41 4.34 12.95
C ASP A 185 -13.06 3.07 13.50
N LYS A 186 -14.39 2.97 13.44
CA LYS A 186 -15.13 1.79 13.88
C LYS A 186 -14.70 0.53 13.13
N GLU A 187 -14.69 0.57 11.79
CA GLU A 187 -14.33 -0.60 11.00
C GLU A 187 -12.84 -0.94 11.13
N TYR A 188 -11.95 0.06 11.18
CA TYR A 188 -10.50 -0.18 11.35
C TYR A 188 -10.21 -0.89 12.67
N ARG A 189 -10.86 -0.46 13.77
CA ARG A 189 -10.72 -1.09 15.08
C ARG A 189 -11.25 -2.51 15.07
N ALA A 190 -12.43 -2.75 14.49
CA ALA A 190 -13.00 -4.09 14.38
C ALA A 190 -12.04 -5.04 13.63
N THR A 191 -11.48 -4.60 12.49
CA THR A 191 -10.48 -5.39 11.76
C THR A 191 -9.20 -5.61 12.55
N THR A 192 -8.72 -4.58 13.27
CA THR A 192 -7.50 -4.69 14.08
C THR A 192 -7.69 -5.63 15.26
N ASP A 193 -8.78 -5.51 15.99
CA ASP A 193 -9.11 -6.39 17.12
C ASP A 193 -9.23 -7.85 16.66
N TYR A 194 -9.66 -8.08 15.41
CA TYR A 194 -9.83 -9.41 14.84
C TYR A 194 -8.55 -10.00 14.24
N LEU A 195 -7.78 -9.21 13.48
CA LEU A 195 -6.67 -9.72 12.64
C LEU A 195 -5.27 -9.43 13.17
N PHE A 196 -5.11 -8.47 14.09
CA PHE A 196 -3.79 -8.10 14.62
C PHE A 196 -3.35 -9.05 15.73
N ASP A 197 -2.24 -9.73 15.51
CA ASP A 197 -1.62 -10.57 16.53
C ASP A 197 -0.78 -9.72 17.49
N LYS A 198 -1.28 -9.52 18.71
CA LYS A 198 -0.63 -8.68 19.73
C LYS A 198 0.74 -9.20 20.18
N GLY A 199 1.04 -10.50 19.99
CA GLY A 199 2.33 -11.08 20.33
C GLY A 199 3.36 -10.93 19.21
N ALA A 200 2.91 -11.07 17.96
CA ALA A 200 3.78 -10.92 16.80
C ALA A 200 3.92 -9.46 16.32
N HIS A 201 2.98 -8.58 16.69
CA HIS A 201 2.81 -7.23 16.16
C HIS A 201 2.66 -7.18 14.63
N LEU A 202 1.94 -8.16 14.07
CA LEU A 202 1.66 -8.33 12.65
C LEU A 202 0.19 -8.70 12.44
N TYR A 203 -0.32 -8.44 11.25
CA TYR A 203 -1.67 -8.77 10.83
C TYR A 203 -1.70 -10.10 10.08
N PHE A 204 -2.58 -11.00 10.51
CA PHE A 204 -3.05 -12.08 9.65
C PHE A 204 -3.79 -11.50 8.45
N ARG A 205 -3.71 -12.16 7.28
CA ARG A 205 -4.42 -11.68 6.09
C ARG A 205 -5.93 -11.68 6.29
N ASP A 206 -6.46 -12.78 6.82
CA ASP A 206 -7.86 -12.97 7.23
C ASP A 206 -7.95 -14.13 8.23
N SER A 207 -9.15 -14.45 8.71
CA SER A 207 -9.36 -15.47 9.75
C SER A 207 -8.93 -16.88 9.37
N ARG A 208 -8.84 -17.23 8.08
CA ARG A 208 -8.35 -18.56 7.66
C ARG A 208 -6.90 -18.80 8.09
N PHE A 209 -6.14 -17.74 8.33
CA PHE A 209 -4.71 -17.83 8.67
C PHE A 209 -4.42 -17.90 10.17
N PHE A 210 -5.43 -17.84 11.05
CA PHE A 210 -5.22 -17.91 12.51
C PHE A 210 -4.54 -19.22 12.94
N ASP A 211 -4.92 -20.33 12.33
CA ASP A 211 -4.42 -21.66 12.68
C ASP A 211 -3.43 -22.23 11.65
N GLN A 212 -3.34 -21.63 10.46
CA GLN A 212 -2.37 -22.05 9.45
C GLN A 212 -0.94 -21.70 9.87
N ARG A 213 -0.01 -22.58 9.53
CA ARG A 213 1.41 -22.44 9.85
C ARG A 213 2.27 -22.66 8.61
N GLY A 214 3.45 -22.06 8.62
CA GLY A 214 4.47 -22.30 7.62
C GLY A 214 5.17 -23.63 7.82
N ALA A 215 6.15 -23.91 6.97
CA ALA A 215 6.82 -25.21 6.90
C ALA A 215 7.56 -25.59 8.21
N HIS A 216 7.84 -24.62 9.08
CA HIS A 216 8.55 -24.80 10.34
C HIS A 216 7.67 -24.50 11.57
N GLY A 217 6.34 -24.46 11.40
CA GLY A 217 5.39 -24.22 12.49
C GLY A 217 5.23 -22.75 12.88
N GLU A 218 5.85 -21.83 12.14
CA GLU A 218 5.70 -20.39 12.32
C GLU A 218 4.32 -19.89 11.86
N LYS A 219 3.86 -18.76 12.42
CA LYS A 219 2.64 -18.09 11.94
C LYS A 219 2.85 -17.52 10.54
N LEU A 220 1.84 -17.65 9.69
CA LEU A 220 1.87 -17.11 8.32
C LEU A 220 1.45 -15.64 8.27
N PHE A 221 2.45 -14.76 8.33
CA PHE A 221 2.25 -13.33 8.08
C PHE A 221 2.74 -12.96 6.69
N TRP A 222 1.79 -12.63 5.82
CA TRP A 222 2.09 -12.21 4.46
C TRP A 222 2.66 -10.79 4.43
N SER A 223 3.77 -10.62 3.72
CA SER A 223 4.50 -9.36 3.66
C SER A 223 3.69 -8.27 2.99
N ARG A 224 3.18 -8.47 1.76
CA ARG A 224 2.37 -7.42 1.14
C ARG A 224 1.11 -7.08 1.96
N GLY A 225 0.48 -8.05 2.62
CA GLY A 225 -0.66 -7.83 3.53
C GLY A 225 -0.32 -6.87 4.67
N ASN A 226 0.82 -7.09 5.33
CA ASN A 226 1.30 -6.18 6.39
C ASN A 226 1.80 -4.85 5.81
N GLY A 227 2.38 -4.87 4.61
CA GLY A 227 2.76 -3.68 3.84
C GLY A 227 1.56 -2.77 3.58
N TRP A 228 0.42 -3.33 3.17
CA TRP A 228 -0.82 -2.59 3.01
C TRP A 228 -1.21 -1.85 4.29
N VAL A 229 -1.27 -2.54 5.42
CA VAL A 229 -1.65 -1.91 6.70
C VAL A 229 -0.65 -0.83 7.09
N PHE A 230 0.65 -1.14 7.05
CA PHE A 230 1.71 -0.24 7.52
C PHE A 230 1.83 1.04 6.67
N SER A 231 1.83 0.88 5.34
CA SER A 231 1.79 1.99 4.40
C SER A 231 0.46 2.75 4.44
N GLY A 232 -0.64 2.04 4.72
CA GLY A 232 -1.98 2.62 4.89
C GLY A 232 -2.05 3.54 6.10
N LEU A 233 -1.44 3.16 7.22
CA LEU A 233 -1.26 4.01 8.39
C LEU A 233 -0.47 5.28 8.05
N ALA A 234 0.63 5.15 7.30
CA ALA A 234 1.43 6.29 6.88
C ALA A 234 0.66 7.28 5.97
N ARG A 235 -0.26 6.76 5.14
CA ARG A 235 -1.18 7.58 4.32
C ARG A 235 -2.32 8.20 5.14
N MET A 236 -2.83 7.47 6.14
CA MET A 236 -4.00 7.86 6.91
C MET A 236 -3.70 8.86 8.04
N ILE A 237 -2.63 8.65 8.81
CA ILE A 237 -2.30 9.47 9.99
C ILE A 237 -2.17 10.98 9.67
N PRO A 238 -1.62 11.40 8.50
CA PRO A 238 -1.61 12.81 8.08
C PRO A 238 -2.99 13.43 7.80
N GLU A 239 -4.01 12.60 7.55
CA GLU A 239 -5.38 13.05 7.30
C GLU A 239 -6.19 13.15 8.60
N ILE A 240 -5.72 12.55 9.70
CA ILE A 240 -6.34 12.67 11.02
C ILE A 240 -5.94 14.03 11.64
N PRO A 241 -6.90 14.88 12.07
CA PRO A 241 -6.58 16.13 12.74
C PRO A 241 -5.67 15.93 13.95
N ALA A 242 -4.69 16.83 14.15
CA ALA A 242 -3.66 16.65 15.17
C ALA A 242 -4.21 16.50 16.61
N LYS A 243 -5.36 17.14 16.90
CA LYS A 243 -6.06 17.09 18.19
C LYS A 243 -7.16 16.03 18.26
N ASP A 244 -7.36 15.22 17.23
CA ASP A 244 -8.37 14.16 17.26
C ASP A 244 -7.96 13.09 18.29
N PRO A 245 -8.85 12.73 19.24
CA PRO A 245 -8.52 11.80 20.32
C PRO A 245 -8.26 10.37 19.82
N ARG A 246 -8.63 10.04 18.58
CA ARG A 246 -8.36 8.73 17.97
C ARG A 246 -6.96 8.62 17.41
N ARG A 247 -6.29 9.75 17.11
CA ARG A 247 -4.96 9.78 16.47
C ARG A 247 -3.87 9.00 17.23
N PRO A 248 -3.76 9.08 18.57
CA PRO A 248 -2.75 8.34 19.32
C PRO A 248 -2.82 6.81 19.15
N TYR A 249 -4.02 6.25 18.95
CA TYR A 249 -4.20 4.82 18.72
C TYR A 249 -3.45 4.36 17.45
N TYR A 250 -3.62 5.08 16.33
CA TYR A 250 -2.98 4.73 15.07
C TYR A 250 -1.48 4.97 15.08
N ILE A 251 -1.01 6.01 15.77
CA ILE A 251 0.43 6.23 15.97
C ILE A 251 1.04 5.08 16.77
N LYS A 252 0.38 4.62 17.83
CA LYS A 252 0.85 3.48 18.62
C LYS A 252 0.95 2.22 17.75
N LEU A 253 -0.13 1.88 17.04
CA LEU A 253 -0.17 0.73 16.14
C LEU A 253 0.94 0.80 15.07
N PHE A 254 1.11 1.95 14.44
CA PHE A 254 2.17 2.17 13.45
C PHE A 254 3.57 1.92 14.04
N LYS A 255 3.83 2.40 15.26
CA LYS A 255 5.13 2.20 15.93
C LYS A 255 5.36 0.75 16.34
N GLU A 256 4.33 0.04 16.81
CA GLU A 256 4.41 -1.39 17.13
C GLU A 256 4.76 -2.22 15.89
N MET A 257 4.07 -1.98 14.77
CA MET A 257 4.40 -2.63 13.50
C MET A 257 5.81 -2.27 13.03
N ALA A 258 6.20 -0.99 13.06
CA ALA A 258 7.54 -0.56 12.64
C ALA A 258 8.64 -1.30 13.42
N ALA A 259 8.47 -1.38 14.74
CA ALA A 259 9.43 -2.03 15.63
C ALA A 259 9.59 -3.52 15.33
N LYS A 260 8.53 -4.21 14.91
CA LYS A 260 8.62 -5.59 14.44
C LYS A 260 9.23 -5.68 13.05
N LEU A 261 8.71 -4.90 12.10
CA LEU A 261 9.08 -5.00 10.68
C LEU A 261 10.58 -4.75 10.46
N VAL A 262 11.18 -3.80 11.18
CA VAL A 262 12.62 -3.52 11.04
C VAL A 262 13.50 -4.72 11.40
N THR A 263 13.04 -5.63 12.27
CA THR A 263 13.80 -6.85 12.64
C THR A 263 13.66 -7.98 11.62
N LEU A 264 12.77 -7.84 10.63
CA LEU A 264 12.45 -8.88 9.66
C LEU A 264 13.07 -8.60 8.27
N GLN A 265 13.78 -7.48 8.13
CA GLN A 265 14.48 -7.17 6.89
C GLN A 265 15.64 -8.15 6.69
N ARG A 266 15.73 -8.71 5.49
CA ARG A 266 16.84 -9.60 5.11
C ARG A 266 18.12 -8.79 4.86
N GLY A 267 19.26 -9.48 4.90
CA GLY A 267 20.57 -8.86 4.67
C GLY A 267 20.69 -8.15 3.32
N ASN A 268 19.98 -8.64 2.29
CA ASN A 268 19.92 -8.06 0.95
C ASN A 268 18.94 -6.87 0.81
N GLY A 269 18.27 -6.46 1.90
CA GLY A 269 17.41 -5.28 1.95
C GLY A 269 15.92 -5.54 1.71
N TYR A 270 15.55 -6.70 1.18
CA TYR A 270 14.14 -7.07 0.97
C TYR A 270 13.47 -7.55 2.25
N TRP A 271 12.14 -7.45 2.27
CA TRP A 271 11.30 -8.27 3.12
C TRP A 271 10.76 -9.46 2.33
N PRO A 272 10.83 -10.69 2.86
CA PRO A 272 10.37 -11.88 2.15
C PRO A 272 8.84 -11.95 2.04
N PRO A 273 8.27 -12.69 1.08
CA PRO A 273 6.81 -12.87 0.97
C PRO A 273 6.15 -13.38 2.27
N SER A 274 6.81 -14.30 2.99
CA SER A 274 6.41 -14.76 4.32
C SER A 274 7.34 -14.17 5.37
N LEU A 275 6.82 -13.26 6.20
CA LEU A 275 7.62 -12.43 7.10
C LEU A 275 8.38 -13.18 8.19
N LEU A 276 7.89 -14.35 8.59
CA LEU A 276 8.51 -15.16 9.66
C LEU A 276 9.20 -16.43 9.12
N ALA A 277 9.21 -16.62 7.80
CA ALA A 277 9.93 -17.73 7.20
C ALA A 277 11.45 -17.54 7.32
N ASP A 278 12.20 -18.63 7.12
CA ASP A 278 13.66 -18.60 7.08
C ASP A 278 14.14 -17.56 6.03
N PRO A 279 14.86 -16.50 6.45
CA PRO A 279 15.32 -15.45 5.56
C PRO A 279 16.29 -15.96 4.47
N ASP A 280 17.04 -17.03 4.73
CA ASP A 280 18.03 -17.56 3.79
C ASP A 280 17.38 -18.41 2.68
N ARG A 281 16.13 -18.84 2.89
CA ARG A 281 15.34 -19.65 1.95
C ARG A 281 14.22 -18.87 1.28
N SER A 282 14.11 -17.58 1.59
CA SER A 282 13.03 -16.73 1.11
C SER A 282 13.39 -16.00 -0.18
N GLN A 283 12.38 -15.77 -1.01
CA GLN A 283 12.51 -15.03 -2.26
C GLN A 283 12.50 -13.51 -2.01
N ASP A 284 13.01 -12.76 -2.97
CA ASP A 284 12.92 -11.31 -3.00
C ASP A 284 11.49 -10.90 -3.38
N GLU A 285 11.00 -9.81 -2.79
CA GLU A 285 9.63 -9.34 -3.02
C GLU A 285 9.58 -7.80 -2.90
N SER A 286 9.32 -7.14 -4.02
CA SER A 286 9.42 -5.70 -4.17
C SER A 286 8.23 -4.94 -3.59
N SER A 287 7.00 -5.46 -3.64
CA SER A 287 5.82 -4.66 -3.25
C SER A 287 5.72 -4.45 -1.74
N GLY A 288 5.86 -5.50 -0.94
CA GLY A 288 5.94 -5.39 0.52
C GLY A 288 7.13 -4.53 0.94
N THR A 289 8.30 -4.77 0.34
CA THR A 289 9.50 -3.95 0.55
C THR A 289 9.24 -2.46 0.27
N GLY A 290 8.59 -2.12 -0.85
CA GLY A 290 8.18 -0.76 -1.17
C GLY A 290 7.28 -0.13 -0.12
N PHE A 291 6.28 -0.87 0.37
CA PHE A 291 5.40 -0.37 1.43
C PHE A 291 6.10 -0.14 2.77
N TYR A 292 7.07 -0.97 3.12
CA TYR A 292 7.86 -0.78 4.35
C TYR A 292 8.83 0.40 4.24
N VAL A 293 9.51 0.54 3.10
CA VAL A 293 10.36 1.70 2.83
C VAL A 293 9.54 2.98 2.89
N HIS A 294 8.36 3.01 2.26
CA HIS A 294 7.43 4.13 2.34
C HIS A 294 7.06 4.48 3.78
N GLY A 295 6.53 3.52 4.55
CA GLY A 295 6.08 3.76 5.91
C GLY A 295 7.22 4.19 6.83
N MET A 296 8.37 3.54 6.78
CA MET A 296 9.52 3.87 7.63
C MET A 296 10.11 5.25 7.27
N ALA A 297 10.28 5.56 5.98
CA ALA A 297 10.79 6.86 5.55
C ALA A 297 9.85 8.00 5.97
N TRP A 298 8.54 7.83 5.78
CA TRP A 298 7.52 8.75 6.27
C TRP A 298 7.58 8.90 7.79
N GLY A 299 7.65 7.79 8.53
CA GLY A 299 7.69 7.79 9.99
C GLY A 299 8.89 8.51 10.57
N ILE A 300 10.07 8.40 9.94
CA ILE A 300 11.26 9.18 10.31
C ILE A 300 11.01 10.66 10.04
N LYS A 301 10.51 11.02 8.84
CA LYS A 301 10.26 12.43 8.48
C LYS A 301 9.21 13.09 9.40
N ALA A 302 8.22 12.33 9.84
CA ALA A 302 7.18 12.77 10.76
C ALA A 302 7.63 12.83 12.23
N GLY A 303 8.86 12.41 12.55
CA GLY A 303 9.36 12.37 13.92
C GLY A 303 8.74 11.26 14.79
N LEU A 304 8.10 10.27 14.18
CA LEU A 304 7.46 9.15 14.88
C LEU A 304 8.41 7.96 15.09
N LEU A 305 9.42 7.83 14.22
CA LEU A 305 10.43 6.77 14.24
C LEU A 305 11.83 7.37 14.39
N ASP A 306 12.68 6.76 15.22
CA ASP A 306 14.05 7.21 15.43
C ASP A 306 14.91 7.05 14.16
N ARG A 307 15.61 8.10 13.76
CA ARG A 307 16.39 8.08 12.52
C ARG A 307 17.52 7.04 12.56
N LYS A 308 18.21 6.88 13.70
CA LYS A 308 19.37 5.96 13.79
C LYS A 308 18.92 4.50 13.68
N THR A 309 17.78 4.17 14.26
CA THR A 309 17.20 2.81 14.19
C THR A 309 16.68 2.48 12.78
N TYR A 310 15.93 3.37 12.14
CA TYR A 310 15.15 3.02 10.95
C TYR A 310 15.78 3.44 9.62
N LEU A 311 16.65 4.45 9.58
CA LEU A 311 17.29 4.90 8.34
C LEU A 311 18.12 3.81 7.63
N PRO A 312 18.87 2.93 8.34
CA PRO A 312 19.59 1.85 7.68
C PRO A 312 18.65 0.91 6.91
N ALA A 313 17.47 0.61 7.49
CA ALA A 313 16.50 -0.26 6.85
C ALA A 313 15.85 0.38 5.61
N VAL A 314 15.49 1.66 5.71
CA VAL A 314 15.02 2.47 4.56
C VAL A 314 16.06 2.47 3.44
N THR A 315 17.33 2.66 3.78
CA THR A 315 18.40 2.79 2.78
C THR A 315 18.68 1.48 2.07
N LYS A 316 18.77 0.36 2.80
CA LYS A 316 18.92 -0.98 2.21
C LYS A 316 17.69 -1.38 1.37
N GLY A 317 16.49 -1.11 1.88
CA GLY A 317 15.25 -1.41 1.16
C GLY A 317 15.12 -0.60 -0.12
N TRP A 318 15.48 0.69 -0.11
CA TRP A 318 15.51 1.51 -1.32
C TRP A 318 16.53 0.98 -2.33
N ALA A 319 17.74 0.62 -1.89
CA ALA A 319 18.75 0.05 -2.77
C ALA A 319 18.30 -1.29 -3.40
N ALA A 320 17.59 -2.12 -2.64
CA ALA A 320 16.97 -3.35 -3.15
C ALA A 320 15.93 -3.06 -4.23
N LEU A 321 15.03 -2.09 -3.99
CA LEU A 321 14.04 -1.66 -4.98
C LEU A 321 14.68 -1.13 -6.27
N GLU A 322 15.74 -0.32 -6.16
CA GLU A 322 16.48 0.17 -7.33
C GLU A 322 17.08 -0.99 -8.14
N HIS A 323 17.59 -2.03 -7.47
CA HIS A 323 18.09 -3.23 -8.14
C HIS A 323 16.96 -4.00 -8.85
N ALA A 324 15.73 -3.95 -8.35
CA ALA A 324 14.58 -4.60 -8.99
C ALA A 324 14.06 -3.84 -10.24
N VAL A 325 14.47 -2.59 -10.46
CA VAL A 325 14.08 -1.84 -11.66
C VAL A 325 14.89 -2.33 -12.86
N GLN A 326 14.20 -2.90 -13.83
CA GLN A 326 14.79 -3.39 -15.08
C GLN A 326 15.23 -2.24 -16.01
N PRO A 327 16.11 -2.49 -17.00
CA PRO A 327 16.61 -1.44 -17.89
C PRO A 327 15.51 -0.65 -18.63
N ASN A 328 14.37 -1.28 -18.92
CA ASN A 328 13.23 -0.66 -19.59
C ASN A 328 12.32 0.15 -18.63
N GLY A 329 12.60 0.16 -17.33
CA GLY A 329 11.79 0.84 -16.31
C GLY A 329 10.74 -0.04 -15.60
N MET A 330 10.58 -1.31 -15.99
CA MET A 330 9.69 -2.23 -15.28
C MET A 330 10.23 -2.52 -13.88
N LEU A 331 9.38 -2.46 -12.86
CA LEU A 331 9.72 -2.98 -11.54
C LEU A 331 9.45 -4.49 -11.48
N GLY A 332 10.52 -5.28 -11.32
CA GLY A 332 10.46 -6.73 -11.16
C GLY A 332 10.30 -7.20 -9.71
N TRP A 333 10.33 -8.51 -9.52
CA TRP A 333 10.17 -9.17 -8.22
C TRP A 333 8.87 -8.81 -7.49
N VAL A 334 7.79 -8.57 -8.23
CA VAL A 334 6.49 -8.23 -7.65
C VAL A 334 5.60 -9.45 -7.62
N GLN A 335 5.40 -10.05 -6.44
CA GLN A 335 4.54 -11.23 -6.31
C GLN A 335 3.15 -10.96 -6.92
N GLN A 336 2.67 -11.86 -7.78
CA GLN A 336 1.34 -11.80 -8.41
C GLN A 336 0.19 -11.74 -7.39
N VAL A 337 -1.03 -11.40 -7.86
CA VAL A 337 -2.23 -11.30 -7.00
C VAL A 337 -2.46 -12.62 -6.27
N SER A 338 -2.51 -12.56 -4.93
CA SER A 338 -2.69 -13.71 -4.05
C SER A 338 -3.22 -13.25 -2.68
N ASP A 339 -3.61 -14.20 -1.84
CA ASP A 339 -4.04 -13.99 -0.45
C ASP A 339 -2.99 -14.46 0.58
N ARG A 340 -1.81 -14.89 0.12
CA ARG A 340 -0.76 -15.52 0.93
C ARG A 340 0.63 -15.32 0.32
N PRO A 341 1.72 -15.67 1.05
CA PRO A 341 3.05 -15.78 0.46
C PRO A 341 3.06 -16.75 -0.73
N ASP A 342 3.71 -16.36 -1.82
CA ASP A 342 3.78 -17.16 -3.04
C ASP A 342 5.14 -17.00 -3.73
N VAL A 343 5.39 -17.78 -4.76
CA VAL A 343 6.58 -17.69 -5.62
C VAL A 343 6.59 -16.35 -6.35
N VAL A 344 7.79 -15.78 -6.46
CA VAL A 344 8.07 -14.49 -7.08
C VAL A 344 9.23 -14.65 -8.04
N LYS A 345 9.01 -14.28 -9.30
CA LYS A 345 10.04 -14.28 -10.34
C LYS A 345 10.58 -12.87 -10.56
N ALA A 346 11.78 -12.78 -11.11
CA ALA A 346 12.42 -11.50 -11.41
C ALA A 346 11.60 -10.65 -12.39
N GLU A 347 10.94 -11.31 -13.33
CA GLU A 347 10.10 -10.72 -14.37
C GLU A 347 8.65 -10.45 -13.93
N ASP A 348 8.24 -10.90 -12.73
CA ASP A 348 6.90 -10.61 -12.24
C ASP A 348 6.75 -9.11 -11.92
N ALA A 349 5.73 -8.48 -12.51
CA ALA A 349 5.39 -7.08 -12.31
C ALA A 349 3.87 -6.91 -12.13
N GLN A 350 3.47 -5.91 -11.34
CA GLN A 350 2.08 -5.60 -11.04
C GLN A 350 1.90 -4.10 -10.80
N PHE A 351 0.71 -3.56 -11.12
CA PHE A 351 0.38 -2.14 -10.94
C PHE A 351 0.64 -1.64 -9.51
N TYR A 352 0.24 -2.42 -8.51
CA TYR A 352 0.44 -2.07 -7.11
C TYR A 352 1.90 -2.15 -6.66
N GLY A 353 2.74 -2.95 -7.32
CA GLY A 353 4.19 -2.98 -7.07
C GLY A 353 4.83 -1.67 -7.50
N THR A 354 4.53 -1.21 -8.72
CA THR A 354 4.89 0.13 -9.17
C THR A 354 4.36 1.20 -8.22
N GLY A 355 3.11 1.06 -7.76
CA GLY A 355 2.55 1.97 -6.76
C GLY A 355 3.33 2.01 -5.44
N ALA A 356 3.72 0.85 -4.92
CA ALA A 356 4.55 0.74 -3.71
C ALA A 356 5.91 1.42 -3.89
N TYR A 357 6.54 1.22 -5.05
CA TYR A 357 7.81 1.84 -5.41
C TYR A 357 7.71 3.37 -5.47
N LEU A 358 6.67 3.92 -6.11
CA LEU A 358 6.46 5.37 -6.19
C LEU A 358 6.19 5.98 -4.81
N LEU A 359 5.42 5.31 -3.96
CA LEU A 359 5.22 5.73 -2.57
C LEU A 359 6.54 5.75 -1.79
N ALA A 360 7.35 4.69 -1.91
CA ALA A 360 8.68 4.61 -1.30
C ALA A 360 9.59 5.76 -1.76
N GLY A 361 9.72 5.94 -3.07
CA GLY A 361 10.55 6.99 -3.66
C GLY A 361 10.12 8.38 -3.22
N ALA A 362 8.82 8.65 -3.18
CA ALA A 362 8.27 9.93 -2.74
C ALA A 362 8.55 10.23 -1.26
N ALA A 363 8.53 9.22 -0.38
CA ALA A 363 8.89 9.39 1.03
C ALA A 363 10.39 9.55 1.24
N VAL A 364 11.22 8.78 0.52
CA VAL A 364 12.68 8.91 0.55
C VAL A 364 13.12 10.28 0.01
N TYR A 365 12.48 10.77 -1.04
CA TYR A 365 12.70 12.12 -1.59
C TYR A 365 12.42 13.23 -0.58
N ASP A 366 11.39 13.07 0.26
CA ASP A 366 11.07 14.06 1.31
C ASP A 366 11.99 13.97 2.53
N LEU A 367 12.57 12.78 2.77
CA LEU A 367 13.51 12.53 3.86
C LEU A 367 14.91 13.10 3.59
N THR A 368 15.27 13.25 2.32
CA THR A 368 16.53 13.84 1.84
C THR A 368 16.49 15.37 1.70
N ARG A 369 15.45 16.01 2.26
CA ARG A 369 15.32 17.47 2.39
C ARG A 369 16.04 18.03 3.60
#